data_AF-A0A8H7RTM7-F1
#
_entry.id   AF-A0A8H7RTM7-F1
#
_cell.length_a   1.000
_cell.length_b   1.000
_cell.length_c   1.000
_cell.angle_alpha   90.00
_cell.angle_beta   90.00
_cell.angle_gamma   90.00
#
_symmetry.space_group_name_H-M   'P 1'
#
loop_
_entity.id
_entity.type
_entity.pdbx_description
1 polymer ?
#
loop_
_entity_poly.entity_id
_entity_poly.type
_entity_poly.pdbx_seq_one_letter_code
_entity_poly.pdbx_strand_id
1 'polypeptide(L)'
;MSNIDTRSYLCFCPSCQQHNPRRGFLVSRRTYRAHQNAAVINEAITGAPSVESDDGDTGMYIDNNYYGDISNNNFPNYDDGYDEDYNDEGEYSDADGLLPEQFDPREDEEYDINSDEEIRPAINIEFDGTIVIDNEAHEINIPTGSPLDHLPNPLIYIFVFLVLFQINHISERIANTLISFISVLIGGFVGEEIRQCIPHSIAGMKKWIGLDYLTEDLRMYSACPTCHTIYPLPGPERCTNLSRRMNGTLCDTPLIKSTSTNNRGTPYKKYAYYPLEDSLKRLFMRDNFEEKIEPWKSRPMEPGLFNDVYNGMMWYDLLDSSTGLPFIETPRSLMLTLNIDWFAPFDSGYSCGAIYLICNNLPRSDRFKIENVILVGVMPGPKEPSTYEINSYLEPLVESLLRLFNGITIPTFQEPNGTAICAALLNIACNIPVACKVGGFTSHNSTRACHKCTREFVVFPGTSNLNYSGNVIDREHRLQTCKSNASAAAQWLEARSQAARTCIERETGTRWSQIHRLLYFDPVCSVLIDPIHNLFLGTADRMVRIWREHGLLTNADGSDMQELADGIILPPGVPSLN
;
A
#
# COMPACT_ATOMS: atom_id res chain seq x y z
N MET A 1 26.66 -3.42 -23.97
CA MET A 1 26.31 -3.94 -25.31
C MET A 1 26.71 -5.40 -25.33
N SER A 2 25.89 -6.43 -25.52
CA SER A 2 24.54 -6.65 -26.08
C SER A 2 24.12 -8.05 -25.61
N ASN A 3 23.01 -8.24 -24.89
CA ASN A 3 21.74 -8.72 -25.43
C ASN A 3 20.68 -8.49 -24.36
N ILE A 4 20.10 -7.30 -24.31
CA ILE A 4 18.77 -7.12 -23.72
C ILE A 4 17.83 -7.63 -24.81
N ASP A 5 17.03 -8.65 -24.52
CA ASP A 5 15.96 -9.09 -25.41
C ASP A 5 14.89 -7.98 -25.48
N THR A 6 15.19 -6.89 -26.18
CA THR A 6 14.29 -5.76 -26.42
C THR A 6 13.28 -6.21 -27.46
N ARG A 7 12.33 -7.05 -27.06
CA ARG A 7 11.16 -7.36 -27.87
C ARG A 7 10.31 -6.11 -27.97
N SER A 8 10.49 -5.38 -29.05
CA SER A 8 9.71 -4.19 -29.37
C SER A 8 8.43 -4.61 -30.09
N TYR A 9 7.29 -4.13 -29.60
CA TYR A 9 5.96 -4.40 -30.12
C TYR A 9 5.49 -3.19 -30.94
N LEU A 10 4.92 -3.42 -32.12
CA LEU A 10 4.41 -2.34 -32.96
C LEU A 10 2.99 -1.96 -32.53
N CYS A 11 2.80 -0.75 -32.00
CA CYS A 11 1.52 -0.23 -31.51
C CYS A 11 0.89 0.78 -32.48
N PHE A 12 -0.41 0.64 -32.72
CA PHE A 12 -1.20 1.52 -33.59
C PHE A 12 -2.26 2.33 -32.83
N CYS A 13 -2.16 2.48 -31.50
CA CYS A 13 -3.17 3.25 -30.75
C CYS A 13 -3.16 4.74 -31.15
N PRO A 14 -4.26 5.49 -30.91
CA PRO A 14 -4.36 6.90 -31.30
C PRO A 14 -3.22 7.78 -30.77
N SER A 15 -2.74 7.51 -29.55
CA SER A 15 -1.58 8.21 -28.97
C SER A 15 -0.27 7.91 -29.70
N CYS A 16 -0.04 6.66 -30.11
CA CYS A 16 1.13 6.28 -30.93
C CYS A 16 1.03 6.79 -32.38
N GLN A 17 -0.18 6.85 -32.93
CA GLN A 17 -0.44 7.36 -34.27
C GLN A 17 -0.23 8.88 -34.38
N GLN A 18 -0.35 9.64 -33.27
CA GLN A 18 0.06 11.05 -33.23
C GLN A 18 1.56 11.23 -33.52
N HIS A 19 2.38 10.24 -33.16
CA HIS A 19 3.83 10.28 -33.37
C HIS A 19 4.26 9.68 -34.72
N ASN A 20 3.59 8.62 -35.21
CA ASN A 20 3.86 8.05 -36.54
C ASN A 20 2.59 7.48 -37.21
N PRO A 21 1.85 8.30 -37.97
CA PRO A 21 0.50 7.96 -38.43
C PRO A 21 0.42 6.88 -39.51
N ARG A 22 1.54 6.43 -40.09
CA ARG A 22 1.55 5.46 -41.21
C ARG A 22 2.24 4.13 -40.92
N ARG A 23 2.91 3.97 -39.77
CA ARG A 23 3.72 2.76 -39.50
C ARG A 23 3.58 2.19 -38.09
N GLY A 24 2.80 2.81 -37.21
CA GLY A 24 2.77 2.45 -35.79
C GLY A 24 4.05 2.87 -35.07
N PHE A 25 4.07 2.75 -33.74
CA PHE A 25 5.23 3.10 -32.91
C PHE A 25 5.74 1.85 -32.19
N LEU A 26 7.07 1.66 -32.16
CA LEU A 26 7.68 0.55 -31.43
C LEU A 26 7.67 0.88 -29.94
N VAL A 27 7.02 0.04 -29.15
CA VAL A 27 6.85 0.19 -27.70
C VAL A 27 7.25 -1.11 -26.99
N SER A 28 7.56 -1.05 -25.70
CA SER A 28 7.82 -2.26 -24.92
C SER A 28 6.56 -3.12 -24.81
N ARG A 29 6.72 -4.38 -24.39
CA ARG A 29 5.60 -5.28 -24.12
C ARG A 29 4.60 -4.69 -23.13
N ARG A 30 5.08 -4.03 -22.08
CA ARG A 30 4.24 -3.44 -21.02
C ARG A 30 3.51 -2.21 -21.52
N THR A 31 4.17 -1.34 -22.29
CA THR A 31 3.55 -0.15 -22.90
C THR A 31 2.55 -0.53 -23.99
N TYR A 32 2.87 -1.53 -24.80
CA TYR A 32 1.92 -2.12 -25.75
C TYR A 32 0.65 -2.62 -25.04
N ARG A 33 0.83 -3.37 -23.94
CA ARG A 33 -0.28 -3.85 -23.10
C ARG A 33 -1.06 -2.70 -22.46
N ALA A 34 -0.37 -1.69 -21.92
CA ALA A 34 -0.98 -0.49 -21.35
C ALA A 34 -1.87 0.23 -22.37
N HIS A 35 -1.39 0.41 -23.60
CA HIS A 35 -2.13 1.03 -24.69
C HIS A 35 -3.34 0.20 -25.14
N GLN A 36 -3.24 -1.13 -25.16
CA GLN A 36 -4.37 -2.02 -25.43
C GLN A 36 -5.43 -2.01 -24.31
N ASN A 37 -5.00 -1.85 -23.05
CA ASN A 37 -5.87 -1.84 -21.88
C ASN A 37 -6.59 -0.49 -21.70
N ALA A 38 -5.96 0.60 -22.16
CA ALA A 38 -6.48 1.96 -22.06
C ALA A 38 -7.88 2.11 -22.66
N ALA A 39 -8.15 1.52 -23.82
CA ALA A 39 -9.47 1.62 -24.48
C ALA A 39 -10.57 0.95 -23.65
N VAL A 40 -10.35 -0.31 -23.22
CA VAL A 40 -11.33 -1.12 -22.50
C VAL A 40 -11.66 -0.56 -21.11
N ILE A 41 -10.63 -0.11 -20.37
CA ILE A 41 -10.83 0.42 -19.02
C ILE A 41 -11.40 1.85 -19.06
N ASN A 42 -10.94 2.70 -19.98
CA ASN A 42 -11.45 4.07 -20.08
C ASN A 42 -12.92 4.10 -20.52
N GLU A 43 -13.35 3.20 -21.41
CA GLU A 43 -14.78 3.06 -21.77
C GLU A 43 -15.63 2.69 -20.56
N ALA A 44 -15.22 1.70 -19.77
CA ALA A 44 -15.94 1.26 -18.57
C ALA A 44 -16.01 2.33 -17.46
N ILE A 45 -14.97 3.16 -17.33
CA ILE A 45 -14.90 4.25 -16.36
C ILE A 45 -15.74 5.45 -16.81
N THR A 46 -15.62 5.87 -18.08
CA THR A 46 -16.20 7.13 -18.58
C THR A 46 -17.60 6.97 -19.17
N GLY A 47 -18.01 5.75 -19.53
CA GLY A 47 -19.30 5.47 -20.15
C GLY A 47 -19.46 6.03 -21.57
N ALA A 48 -18.37 6.48 -22.21
CA ALA A 48 -18.36 6.99 -23.58
C ALA A 48 -17.63 5.99 -24.50
N PRO A 49 -18.21 5.62 -25.66
CA PRO A 49 -17.54 4.73 -26.60
C PRO A 49 -16.29 5.43 -27.15
N SER A 50 -15.15 4.74 -27.14
CA SER A 50 -13.99 5.20 -27.90
C SER A 50 -14.25 4.94 -29.39
N VAL A 51 -13.73 5.81 -30.25
CA VAL A 51 -13.87 5.67 -31.70
C VAL A 51 -13.14 4.37 -32.10
N GLU A 52 -13.91 3.41 -32.62
CA GLU A 52 -13.38 2.16 -33.19
C GLU A 52 -12.27 2.48 -34.21
N SER A 53 -11.04 2.09 -33.89
CA SER A 53 -10.04 1.82 -34.92
C SER A 53 -10.17 0.34 -35.28
N ASP A 54 -10.91 0.07 -36.35
CA ASP A 54 -10.91 -1.19 -37.07
C ASP A 54 -9.48 -1.43 -37.58
N ASP A 55 -8.72 -2.31 -36.92
CA ASP A 55 -7.50 -2.89 -37.50
C ASP A 55 -7.22 -4.25 -36.86
N GLY A 56 -7.22 -5.26 -37.72
CA GLY A 56 -7.15 -6.67 -37.40
C GLY A 56 -5.97 -7.06 -36.53
N ASP A 57 -6.24 -8.04 -35.68
CA ASP A 57 -5.33 -8.75 -34.80
C ASP A 57 -4.11 -9.30 -35.58
N THR A 58 -3.10 -8.44 -35.80
CA THR A 58 -1.82 -8.80 -36.44
C THR A 58 -0.68 -7.99 -35.83
N GLY A 59 -0.37 -8.25 -34.57
CA GLY A 59 0.95 -7.92 -34.05
C GLY A 59 2.01 -8.70 -34.84
N MET A 60 2.79 -8.03 -35.69
CA MET A 60 3.85 -8.68 -36.46
C MET A 60 5.09 -8.85 -35.58
N TYR A 61 5.36 -10.09 -35.18
CA TYR A 61 6.53 -10.49 -34.40
C TYR A 61 7.79 -10.48 -35.28
N ILE A 62 8.91 -9.97 -34.76
CA ILE A 62 10.23 -10.14 -35.35
C ILE A 62 11.09 -10.83 -34.31
N ASP A 63 11.32 -12.13 -34.49
CA ASP A 63 12.10 -12.98 -33.59
C ASP A 63 13.41 -13.39 -34.30
N ASN A 64 14.54 -13.31 -33.60
CA ASN A 64 15.81 -13.93 -34.00
C ASN A 64 16.20 -14.96 -32.94
N ASN A 65 15.74 -16.21 -33.14
CA ASN A 65 16.20 -17.51 -32.63
C ASN A 65 16.97 -17.58 -31.28
N TYR A 66 16.48 -18.41 -30.34
CA TYR A 66 17.02 -19.76 -30.06
C TYR A 66 16.15 -20.56 -29.06
N TYR A 67 15.91 -21.85 -29.35
CA TYR A 67 15.25 -22.86 -28.52
C TYR A 67 16.27 -23.58 -27.61
N GLY A 68 15.84 -24.07 -26.44
CA GLY A 68 16.62 -24.99 -25.61
C GLY A 68 15.73 -25.79 -24.64
N ASP A 69 15.38 -27.00 -25.07
CA ASP A 69 14.74 -28.09 -24.33
C ASP A 69 15.50 -28.46 -23.04
N ILE A 70 14.78 -28.68 -21.93
CA ILE A 70 15.10 -29.74 -20.96
C ILE A 70 13.78 -30.37 -20.45
N SER A 71 13.54 -31.61 -20.90
CA SER A 71 12.60 -32.56 -20.31
C SER A 71 13.35 -33.58 -19.45
N ASN A 72 12.60 -34.25 -18.57
CA ASN A 72 12.90 -35.41 -17.72
C ASN A 72 13.19 -35.12 -16.24
N ASN A 73 12.25 -35.52 -15.38
CA ASN A 73 12.49 -36.65 -14.46
C ASN A 73 11.17 -37.20 -13.90
N ASN A 74 11.01 -38.53 -13.99
CA ASN A 74 9.93 -39.34 -13.46
C ASN A 74 10.12 -39.59 -11.95
N PHE A 75 9.03 -39.55 -11.16
CA PHE A 75 8.92 -40.29 -9.89
C PHE A 75 7.50 -40.85 -9.70
N PRO A 76 7.36 -42.00 -9.00
CA PRO A 76 6.19 -42.88 -9.08
C PRO A 76 5.04 -42.48 -8.14
N ASN A 77 3.81 -42.73 -8.60
CA ASN A 77 2.56 -42.66 -7.84
C ASN A 77 2.56 -43.62 -6.64
N TYR A 78 2.10 -43.13 -5.49
CA TYR A 78 1.48 -43.96 -4.45
C TYR A 78 0.05 -43.46 -4.23
N ASP A 79 -0.90 -44.37 -4.45
CA ASP A 79 -2.22 -44.38 -3.80
C ASP A 79 -2.00 -44.41 -2.28
N ASP A 80 -2.88 -43.80 -1.48
CA ASP A 80 -3.70 -44.53 -0.50
C ASP A 80 -4.93 -43.69 -0.09
N GLY A 81 -6.08 -44.36 0.13
CA GLY A 81 -7.42 -43.74 0.24
C GLY A 81 -7.98 -43.50 1.66
N TYR A 82 -9.14 -42.80 1.65
CA TYR A 82 -10.35 -42.82 2.52
C TYR A 82 -10.18 -42.88 4.07
N ASP A 83 -10.92 -42.20 4.96
CA ASP A 83 -12.30 -41.64 5.04
C ASP A 83 -12.29 -40.53 6.13
N GLU A 84 -12.94 -39.36 5.94
CA GLU A 84 -14.30 -38.95 6.38
C GLU A 84 -14.56 -38.91 7.91
N ASP A 85 -14.77 -37.69 8.44
CA ASP A 85 -16.06 -37.26 9.03
C ASP A 85 -15.90 -35.90 9.74
N TYR A 86 -16.68 -34.88 9.34
CA TYR A 86 -17.44 -33.97 10.22
C TYR A 86 -18.36 -33.07 9.38
N ASN A 87 -19.66 -33.27 9.58
CA ASN A 87 -20.75 -32.58 8.89
C ASN A 87 -20.92 -31.12 9.31
N ASP A 88 -21.21 -30.30 8.31
CA ASP A 88 -21.63 -28.91 8.34
C ASP A 88 -23.16 -28.85 8.10
N GLU A 89 -23.86 -27.97 8.81
CA GLU A 89 -25.20 -27.50 8.40
C GLU A 89 -25.25 -25.98 8.57
N GLY A 90 -25.37 -25.28 7.45
CA GLY A 90 -25.81 -23.88 7.39
C GLY A 90 -27.28 -23.78 7.00
N GLU A 91 -27.95 -22.67 7.35
CA GLU A 91 -28.74 -21.84 6.43
C GLU A 91 -29.41 -20.63 7.13
N TYR A 92 -29.93 -19.73 6.29
CA TYR A 92 -30.21 -18.30 6.50
C TYR A 92 -31.51 -17.92 7.24
N SER A 93 -31.46 -16.72 7.85
CA SER A 93 -32.48 -15.65 7.95
C SER A 93 -33.52 -15.56 9.10
N ASP A 94 -33.55 -14.34 9.65
CA ASP A 94 -34.62 -13.53 10.26
C ASP A 94 -35.13 -13.69 11.73
N ALA A 95 -34.87 -12.61 12.47
CA ALA A 95 -35.68 -11.89 13.48
C ALA A 95 -35.95 -12.46 14.91
N ASP A 96 -35.56 -11.61 15.88
CA ASP A 96 -36.05 -11.42 17.26
C ASP A 96 -36.01 -12.55 18.29
N GLY A 97 -35.16 -12.35 19.32
CA GLY A 97 -35.49 -12.75 20.70
C GLY A 97 -34.50 -13.70 21.40
N LEU A 98 -33.68 -13.10 22.28
CA LEU A 98 -33.04 -13.69 23.46
C LEU A 98 -31.90 -14.73 23.25
N LEU A 99 -30.71 -14.27 23.64
CA LEU A 99 -29.45 -15.02 23.81
C LEU A 99 -29.64 -16.31 24.64
N PRO A 100 -28.86 -17.35 24.33
CA PRO A 100 -27.92 -17.87 25.33
C PRO A 100 -26.47 -18.04 24.82
N GLU A 101 -25.56 -17.98 25.79
CA GLU A 101 -24.09 -18.03 25.78
C GLU A 101 -23.47 -19.06 24.82
N GLN A 102 -22.69 -18.61 23.83
CA GLN A 102 -21.21 -18.65 23.77
C GLN A 102 -20.56 -20.02 23.94
N PHE A 103 -19.99 -20.51 22.83
CA PHE A 103 -18.83 -21.40 22.84
C PHE A 103 -17.83 -20.83 21.81
N ASP A 104 -16.68 -20.36 22.29
CA ASP A 104 -15.61 -19.65 21.56
C ASP A 104 -14.48 -20.66 21.26
N PRO A 105 -14.22 -21.05 20.01
CA PRO A 105 -13.02 -21.81 19.67
C PRO A 105 -11.90 -20.82 19.34
N ARG A 106 -11.36 -20.17 20.37
CA ARG A 106 -10.10 -19.41 20.33
C ARG A 106 -9.23 -19.84 21.49
N GLU A 107 -8.72 -21.06 21.40
CA GLU A 107 -7.50 -21.47 22.09
C GLU A 107 -6.66 -22.24 21.09
N ASP A 108 -6.01 -21.49 20.20
CA ASP A 108 -4.74 -21.93 19.61
C ASP A 108 -3.77 -20.77 19.84
N GLU A 109 -2.76 -21.05 20.65
CA GLU A 109 -1.77 -20.13 21.18
C GLU A 109 -1.11 -19.31 20.06
N GLU A 110 -1.41 -18.01 20.09
CA GLU A 110 -0.75 -16.98 19.30
C GLU A 110 0.70 -16.90 19.78
N TYR A 111 1.65 -17.37 18.95
CA TYR A 111 3.07 -17.11 19.18
C TYR A 111 3.29 -15.60 19.05
N ASP A 112 3.45 -14.96 20.21
CA ASP A 112 3.77 -13.56 20.39
C ASP A 112 5.18 -13.28 19.82
N ILE A 113 5.25 -12.87 18.55
CA ILE A 113 6.43 -12.23 17.97
C ILE A 113 6.24 -10.71 18.11
N ASN A 114 6.08 -10.23 19.35
CA ASN A 114 6.35 -8.84 19.69
C ASN A 114 7.72 -8.77 20.37
N SER A 115 8.78 -8.90 19.56
CA SER A 115 10.08 -8.29 19.89
C SER A 115 10.41 -7.15 18.93
N ASP A 116 9.40 -6.33 18.62
CA ASP A 116 9.66 -4.96 18.18
C ASP A 116 10.11 -4.18 19.42
N GLU A 117 11.40 -4.24 19.73
CA GLU A 117 12.04 -3.21 20.55
C GLU A 117 11.81 -1.89 19.80
N GLU A 118 10.83 -1.11 20.26
CA GLU A 118 10.43 0.17 19.68
C GLU A 118 11.65 1.07 19.54
N ILE A 119 12.28 1.08 18.36
CA ILE A 119 13.24 2.11 17.98
C ILE A 119 12.41 3.37 17.73
N ARG A 120 12.03 4.03 18.81
CA ARG A 120 11.48 5.38 18.78
C ARG A 120 12.63 6.33 18.43
N PRO A 121 12.42 7.31 17.54
CA PRO A 121 13.42 8.33 17.29
C PRO A 121 13.81 9.00 18.62
N ALA A 122 15.09 8.91 18.99
CA ALA A 122 15.62 9.61 20.14
C ALA A 122 15.70 11.09 19.80
N ILE A 123 14.67 11.86 20.17
CA ILE A 123 14.69 13.31 20.04
C ILE A 123 15.60 13.87 21.15
N ASN A 124 16.80 14.30 20.77
CA ASN A 124 17.71 15.00 21.66
C ASN A 124 17.65 16.50 21.38
N ILE A 125 17.51 17.28 22.44
CA ILE A 125 17.44 18.74 22.36
C ILE A 125 18.75 19.30 22.92
N GLU A 126 19.54 19.94 22.07
CA GLU A 126 20.79 20.58 22.49
C GLU A 126 20.53 21.99 23.04
N PHE A 127 21.40 22.44 23.96
CA PHE A 127 21.26 23.69 24.73
C PHE A 127 21.35 24.97 23.89
N ASP A 128 21.61 24.86 22.58
CA ASP A 128 21.74 25.97 21.63
C ASP A 128 20.51 26.18 20.74
N GLY A 129 19.46 25.35 20.88
CA GLY A 129 18.23 25.45 20.10
C GLY A 129 18.14 24.47 18.94
N THR A 130 19.11 23.56 18.82
CA THR A 130 19.10 22.48 17.82
C THR A 130 18.24 21.30 18.29
N ILE A 131 17.28 20.86 17.47
CA ILE A 131 16.56 19.60 17.70
C ILE A 131 17.24 18.53 16.85
N VAL A 132 17.80 17.51 17.50
CA VAL A 132 18.32 16.33 16.82
C VAL A 132 17.21 15.28 16.79
N ILE A 133 16.71 14.97 15.59
CA ILE A 133 15.78 13.87 15.34
C ILE A 133 16.55 12.84 14.51
N ASP A 134 16.64 11.59 14.97
CA ASP A 134 17.30 10.50 14.23
C ASP A 134 18.76 10.77 13.80
N ASN A 135 19.55 11.42 14.67
CA ASN A 135 20.93 11.85 14.42
C ASN A 135 21.08 12.92 13.31
N GLU A 136 20.00 13.54 12.86
CA GLU A 136 20.03 14.72 12.00
C GLU A 136 19.71 15.97 12.83
N ALA A 137 20.62 16.95 12.80
CA ALA A 137 20.45 18.24 13.46
C ALA A 137 19.50 19.12 12.63
N HIS A 138 18.31 19.40 13.15
CA HIS A 138 17.43 20.42 12.63
C HIS A 138 17.62 21.72 13.43
N GLU A 139 18.14 22.74 12.77
CA GLU A 139 18.06 24.10 13.32
C GLU A 139 16.58 24.51 13.35
N ILE A 140 16.06 24.83 14.54
CA ILE A 140 14.77 25.52 14.64
C ILE A 140 14.99 26.92 14.05
N ASN A 141 14.67 27.09 12.77
CA ASN A 141 14.57 28.42 12.17
C ASN A 141 13.33 29.11 12.74
N ILE A 142 13.46 29.67 13.95
CA ILE A 142 12.46 30.57 14.52
C ILE A 142 12.40 31.78 13.57
N PRO A 143 11.26 32.07 12.92
CA PRO A 143 11.17 33.18 11.99
C PRO A 143 11.57 34.48 12.70
N THR A 144 12.48 35.27 12.12
CA THR A 144 12.83 36.60 12.65
C THR A 144 11.58 37.48 12.72
N GLY A 145 11.24 38.00 13.90
CA GLY A 145 9.97 38.69 14.17
C GLY A 145 8.89 37.78 14.78
N SER A 146 9.28 36.60 15.26
CA SER A 146 8.41 35.66 15.98
C SER A 146 8.06 36.23 17.37
N PRO A 147 6.85 35.96 17.90
CA PRO A 147 6.53 36.29 19.28
C PRO A 147 7.44 35.60 20.32
N LEU A 148 8.25 34.62 19.88
CA LEU A 148 9.25 33.91 20.68
C LEU A 148 10.53 34.69 20.93
N ASP A 149 10.82 35.72 20.13
CA ASP A 149 12.09 36.49 20.18
C ASP A 149 12.33 37.21 21.53
N HIS A 150 11.29 37.28 22.36
CA HIS A 150 11.30 37.95 23.67
C HIS A 150 11.19 36.98 24.86
N LEU A 151 11.06 35.67 24.60
CA LEU A 151 10.92 34.67 25.65
C LEU A 151 12.29 34.10 26.08
N PRO A 152 12.50 33.87 27.39
CA PRO A 152 13.66 33.11 27.88
C PRO A 152 13.77 31.73 27.23
N ASN A 153 14.97 31.32 26.81
CA ASN A 153 15.24 30.01 26.20
C ASN A 153 14.58 28.82 26.94
N PRO A 154 14.60 28.74 28.29
CA PRO A 154 13.93 27.64 28.99
C PRO A 154 12.43 27.52 28.71
N LEU A 155 11.73 28.63 28.46
CA LEU A 155 10.31 28.61 28.12
C LEU A 155 10.09 28.12 26.69
N ILE A 156 10.94 28.54 25.75
CA ILE A 156 10.91 28.04 24.37
C ILE A 156 11.09 26.51 24.36
N TYR A 157 12.05 25.99 25.13
CA TYR A 157 12.25 24.55 25.28
C TYR A 157 11.03 23.82 25.82
N ILE A 158 10.34 24.36 26.82
CA ILE A 158 9.11 23.77 27.34
C ILE A 158 8.05 23.67 26.24
N PHE A 159 7.87 24.71 25.42
CA PHE A 159 6.86 24.71 24.36
C PHE A 159 7.22 23.75 23.21
N VAL A 160 8.49 23.71 22.80
CA VAL A 160 9.00 22.73 21.82
C VAL A 160 8.79 21.31 22.35
N PHE A 161 9.22 21.05 23.58
CA PHE A 161 9.02 19.76 24.24
C PHE A 161 7.54 19.37 24.28
N LEU A 162 6.63 20.29 24.62
CA LEU A 162 5.20 20.00 24.65
C LEU A 162 4.65 19.59 23.29
N VAL A 163 5.09 20.24 22.22
CA VAL A 163 4.67 19.88 20.86
C VAL A 163 5.20 18.51 20.47
N LEU A 164 6.47 18.23 20.73
CA LEU A 164 7.08 16.94 20.41
C LEU A 164 6.51 15.82 21.28
N PHE A 165 6.31 16.08 22.57
CA PHE A 165 5.67 15.15 23.50
C PHE A 165 4.23 14.87 23.10
N GLN A 166 3.51 15.87 22.62
CA GLN A 166 2.18 15.67 22.05
C GLN A 166 2.22 14.75 20.83
N ILE A 167 3.08 15.03 19.87
CA ILE A 167 3.14 14.26 18.62
C ILE A 167 3.46 12.78 18.90
N ASN A 168 4.28 12.50 19.90
CA ASN A 168 4.77 11.15 20.18
C ASN A 168 3.98 10.37 21.25
N HIS A 169 3.34 11.05 22.20
CA HIS A 169 2.87 10.38 23.41
C HIS A 169 1.45 10.72 23.84
N ILE A 170 0.89 11.87 23.47
CA ILE A 170 -0.40 12.30 24.05
C ILE A 170 -1.37 12.90 23.01
N SER A 171 -2.66 12.68 23.25
CA SER A 171 -3.71 13.26 22.41
C SER A 171 -3.75 14.80 22.48
N GLU A 172 -4.25 15.45 21.44
CA GLU A 172 -4.45 16.91 21.41
C GLU A 172 -5.26 17.41 22.62
N ARG A 173 -6.25 16.64 23.10
CA ARG A 173 -7.05 17.01 24.26
C ARG A 173 -6.20 17.09 25.52
N ILE A 174 -5.37 16.08 25.76
CA ILE A 174 -4.45 16.05 26.92
C ILE A 174 -3.42 17.18 26.78
N ALA A 175 -2.88 17.39 25.58
CA ALA A 175 -1.94 18.48 25.31
C ALA A 175 -2.54 19.86 25.58
N ASN A 176 -3.79 20.11 25.17
CA ASN A 176 -4.49 21.37 25.46
C ASN A 176 -4.67 21.59 26.98
N THR A 177 -4.97 20.52 27.73
CA THR A 177 -5.01 20.58 29.20
C THR A 177 -3.64 20.88 29.79
N LEU A 178 -2.58 20.25 29.29
CA LEU A 178 -1.21 20.46 29.75
C LEU A 178 -0.72 21.89 29.45
N ILE A 179 -1.04 22.43 28.27
CA ILE A 179 -0.79 23.82 27.89
C ILE A 179 -1.50 24.77 28.86
N SER A 180 -2.77 24.49 29.18
CA SER A 180 -3.53 25.31 30.13
C SER A 180 -2.91 25.30 31.53
N PHE A 181 -2.47 24.13 32.00
CA PHE A 181 -1.78 23.98 33.27
C PHE A 181 -0.45 24.75 33.31
N ILE A 182 0.37 24.59 32.27
CA ILE A 182 1.68 25.27 32.16
C ILE A 182 1.50 26.79 32.04
N SER A 183 0.48 27.24 31.32
CA SER A 183 0.11 28.66 31.22
C SER A 183 -0.19 29.28 32.60
N VAL A 184 -0.89 28.55 33.48
CA VAL A 184 -1.14 28.99 34.86
C VAL A 184 0.14 29.09 35.67
N LEU A 185 1.04 28.10 35.56
CA LEU A 185 2.34 28.12 36.25
C LEU A 185 3.20 29.30 35.78
N ILE A 186 3.26 29.55 34.48
CA ILE A 186 4.04 30.66 33.91
C ILE A 186 3.49 32.01 34.39
N GLY A 187 2.16 32.18 34.45
CA GLY A 187 1.56 33.40 35.00
C GLY A 187 1.93 33.63 36.47
N GLY A 188 1.99 32.55 37.27
CA GLY A 188 2.34 32.63 38.70
C GLY A 188 3.82 32.87 38.99
N PHE A 189 4.73 32.31 38.19
CA PHE A 189 6.17 32.31 38.48
C PHE A 189 7.01 33.23 37.59
N VAL A 190 6.55 33.55 36.39
CA VAL A 190 7.31 34.36 35.41
C VAL A 190 6.64 35.71 35.17
N GLY A 191 5.31 35.72 35.02
CA GLY A 191 4.52 36.94 34.90
C GLY A 191 3.28 36.80 34.03
N GLU A 192 2.24 37.55 34.39
CA GLU A 192 0.94 37.49 33.70
C GLU A 192 1.00 38.02 32.26
N GLU A 193 1.95 38.92 31.95
CA GLU A 193 2.18 39.43 30.60
C GLU A 193 2.57 38.31 29.63
N ILE A 194 3.48 37.42 30.06
CA ILE A 194 3.92 36.27 29.25
C ILE A 194 2.80 35.26 29.11
N ARG A 195 2.02 35.03 30.19
CA ARG A 195 0.88 34.09 30.17
C ARG A 195 -0.13 34.44 29.08
N GLN A 196 -0.42 35.72 28.88
CA GLN A 196 -1.40 36.19 27.89
C GLN A 196 -0.95 35.96 26.45
N CYS A 197 0.35 35.79 26.20
CA CYS A 197 0.89 35.49 24.88
C CYS A 197 0.83 34.00 24.52
N ILE A 198 0.64 33.11 25.50
CA ILE A 198 0.70 31.66 25.29
C ILE A 198 -0.58 31.17 24.61
N PRO A 199 -0.48 30.47 23.47
CA PRO A 199 -1.65 29.84 22.84
C PRO A 199 -2.33 28.83 23.77
N HIS A 200 -3.67 28.81 23.78
CA HIS A 200 -4.45 27.88 24.61
C HIS A 200 -4.74 26.52 23.92
N SER A 201 -4.24 26.32 22.70
CA SER A 201 -4.41 25.09 21.95
C SER A 201 -3.08 24.63 21.37
N ILE A 202 -2.92 23.32 21.22
CA ILE A 202 -1.73 22.72 20.60
C ILE A 202 -1.57 23.14 19.15
N ALA A 203 -2.68 23.32 18.41
CA ALA A 203 -2.64 23.85 17.05
C ALA A 203 -2.10 25.29 17.03
N GLY A 204 -2.56 26.13 17.97
CA GLY A 204 -2.02 27.47 18.15
C GLY A 204 -0.54 27.42 18.55
N MET A 205 -0.16 26.50 19.44
CA MET A 205 1.21 26.31 19.89
C MET A 205 2.14 25.93 18.74
N LYS A 206 1.79 24.93 17.94
CA LYS A 206 2.56 24.49 16.76
C LYS A 206 2.86 25.66 15.83
N LYS A 207 1.83 26.43 15.47
CA LYS A 207 1.98 27.63 14.64
C LYS A 207 2.84 28.70 15.32
N TRP A 208 2.66 28.90 16.62
CA TRP A 208 3.40 29.90 17.39
C TRP A 208 4.90 29.60 17.46
N ILE A 209 5.28 28.32 17.48
CA ILE A 209 6.68 27.88 17.50
C ILE A 209 7.24 27.48 16.11
N GLY A 210 6.47 27.65 15.04
CA GLY A 210 6.89 27.31 13.68
C GLY A 210 7.00 25.80 13.40
N LEU A 211 6.28 24.97 14.14
CA LEU A 211 6.18 23.51 13.96
C LEU A 211 4.81 23.09 13.40
N ASP A 212 4.03 24.01 12.83
CA ASP A 212 2.76 23.70 12.16
C ASP A 212 2.96 22.84 10.90
N TYR A 213 4.09 22.99 10.19
CA TYR A 213 4.48 22.17 9.05
C TYR A 213 4.43 20.65 9.31
N LEU A 214 4.60 20.22 10.58
CA LEU A 214 4.50 18.81 10.98
C LEU A 214 3.09 18.23 10.74
N THR A 215 2.08 19.08 10.57
CA THR A 215 0.68 18.70 10.36
C THR A 215 -0.01 19.43 9.21
N GLU A 216 0.66 20.37 8.54
CA GLU A 216 0.07 21.18 7.45
C GLU A 216 -0.38 20.36 6.25
N ASP A 217 0.39 19.31 5.89
CA ASP A 217 0.11 18.49 4.72
C ASP A 217 -1.00 17.46 4.97
N LEU A 218 -1.43 17.27 6.22
CA LEU A 218 -2.41 16.26 6.56
C LEU A 218 -3.82 16.68 6.11
N ARG A 219 -4.38 15.96 5.14
CA ARG A 219 -5.74 16.15 4.67
C ARG A 219 -6.69 15.21 5.39
N MET A 220 -7.68 15.77 6.05
CA MET A 220 -8.71 15.00 6.74
C MET A 220 -9.96 14.86 5.88
N TYR A 221 -10.41 13.62 5.73
CA TYR A 221 -11.66 13.27 5.06
C TYR A 221 -12.65 12.70 6.05
N SER A 222 -13.94 12.95 5.83
CA SER A 222 -15.01 12.15 6.42
C SER A 222 -15.30 10.97 5.51
N ALA A 223 -15.34 9.76 6.07
CA ALA A 223 -15.73 8.57 5.33
C ALA A 223 -17.15 8.15 5.73
N CYS A 224 -17.98 7.83 4.74
CA CYS A 224 -19.32 7.31 4.99
C CYS A 224 -19.25 5.98 5.76
N PRO A 225 -19.94 5.84 6.91
CA PRO A 225 -19.87 4.60 7.68
C PRO A 225 -20.53 3.41 6.97
N THR A 226 -21.40 3.66 5.98
CA THR A 226 -22.12 2.64 5.22
C THR A 226 -21.44 2.28 3.90
N CYS A 227 -21.07 3.27 3.09
CA CYS A 227 -20.56 3.04 1.73
C CYS A 227 -19.08 3.42 1.55
N HIS A 228 -18.43 3.90 2.60
CA HIS A 228 -17.00 4.26 2.65
C HIS A 228 -16.56 5.41 1.72
N THR A 229 -17.46 6.00 0.93
CA THR A 229 -17.17 7.22 0.16
C THR A 229 -16.59 8.30 1.04
N ILE A 230 -15.49 8.91 0.59
CA ILE A 230 -14.76 9.93 1.32
C ILE A 230 -15.11 11.32 0.81
N TYR A 231 -15.12 12.29 1.73
CA TYR A 231 -15.38 13.71 1.46
C TYR A 231 -14.35 14.57 2.18
N PRO A 232 -13.68 15.53 1.51
CA PRO A 232 -12.81 16.49 2.17
C PRO A 232 -13.54 17.20 3.31
N LEU A 233 -12.84 17.52 4.39
CA LEU A 233 -13.39 18.34 5.47
C LEU A 233 -13.05 19.83 5.27
N PRO A 234 -14.02 20.76 5.45
CA PRO A 234 -15.44 20.52 5.75
C PRO A 234 -16.20 19.93 4.54
N GLY A 235 -17.04 18.93 4.81
CA GLY A 235 -17.81 18.19 3.80
C GLY A 235 -19.32 18.23 4.07
N PRO A 236 -20.13 17.50 3.28
CA PRO A 236 -21.57 17.46 3.49
C PRO A 236 -21.92 16.77 4.83
N GLU A 237 -23.07 17.10 5.40
CA GLU A 237 -23.54 16.45 6.64
C GLU A 237 -24.03 15.02 6.42
N ARG A 238 -24.42 14.69 5.18
CA ARG A 238 -24.97 13.40 4.76
C ARG A 238 -24.29 12.94 3.47
N CYS A 239 -24.19 11.62 3.30
CA CYS A 239 -23.53 11.03 2.15
C CYS A 239 -24.33 11.29 0.87
N THR A 240 -23.68 11.92 -0.11
CA THR A 240 -24.25 12.24 -1.42
C THR A 240 -23.96 11.17 -2.48
N ASN A 241 -23.34 10.05 -2.11
CA ASN A 241 -22.93 9.02 -3.06
C ASN A 241 -24.16 8.32 -3.67
N LEU A 242 -24.22 8.34 -4.99
CA LEU A 242 -25.14 7.55 -5.81
C LEU A 242 -24.40 6.28 -6.22
N SER A 243 -24.46 5.26 -5.36
CA SER A 243 -23.65 4.07 -5.57
C SER A 243 -24.28 3.16 -6.62
N ARG A 244 -23.47 2.69 -7.59
CA ARG A 244 -23.86 1.61 -8.50
C ARG A 244 -24.29 0.34 -7.73
N ARG A 245 -23.73 0.11 -6.53
CA ARG A 245 -24.12 -0.99 -5.60
C ARG A 245 -25.58 -0.90 -5.16
N MET A 246 -26.10 0.32 -5.10
CA MET A 246 -27.44 0.63 -4.63
C MET A 246 -28.41 0.82 -5.81
N ASN A 247 -28.12 0.25 -6.98
CA ASN A 247 -28.90 0.45 -8.22
C ASN A 247 -29.11 1.94 -8.55
N GLY A 248 -28.16 2.80 -8.18
CA GLY A 248 -28.27 4.24 -8.35
C GLY A 248 -29.10 4.96 -7.29
N THR A 249 -29.50 4.30 -6.19
CA THR A 249 -30.12 5.00 -5.05
C THR A 249 -29.08 5.76 -4.23
N LEU A 250 -29.54 6.86 -3.64
CA LEU A 250 -28.73 7.74 -2.81
C LEU A 250 -28.44 7.06 -1.45
N CYS A 251 -27.18 7.06 -1.04
CA CYS A 251 -26.77 6.49 0.25
C CYS A 251 -27.37 7.24 1.44
N ASP A 252 -27.36 8.58 1.41
CA ASP A 252 -27.95 9.50 2.39
C ASP A 252 -27.57 9.25 3.86
N THR A 253 -26.53 8.45 4.13
CA THR A 253 -26.12 8.13 5.50
C THR A 253 -25.54 9.38 6.19
N PRO A 254 -25.93 9.70 7.43
CA PRO A 254 -25.31 10.78 8.21
C PRO A 254 -23.79 10.60 8.31
N LEU A 255 -23.04 11.63 7.97
CA LEU A 255 -21.57 11.63 8.07
C LEU A 255 -21.09 12.18 9.40
N ILE A 256 -21.93 12.95 10.10
CA ILE A 256 -21.57 13.71 11.30
C ILE A 256 -22.40 13.23 12.51
N LYS A 257 -21.72 13.01 13.64
CA LYS A 257 -22.32 12.83 14.96
C LYS A 257 -22.72 14.20 15.51
N SER A 258 -24.02 14.44 15.71
CA SER A 258 -24.51 15.62 16.43
C SER A 258 -24.25 15.46 17.93
N THR A 259 -23.53 16.40 18.53
CA THR A 259 -23.30 16.46 19.99
C THR A 259 -24.00 17.68 20.56
N SER A 260 -24.70 17.52 21.69
CA SER A 260 -25.49 18.57 22.36
C SER A 260 -24.70 19.79 22.82
N THR A 261 -23.36 19.75 22.76
CA THR A 261 -22.47 20.76 23.36
C THR A 261 -21.62 21.56 22.37
N ASN A 262 -21.66 21.25 21.06
CA ASN A 262 -20.88 21.97 20.04
C ASN A 262 -21.64 22.08 18.71
N ASN A 263 -21.72 23.30 18.16
CA ASN A 263 -22.32 23.59 16.83
C ASN A 263 -21.54 23.00 15.63
N ARG A 264 -20.45 22.25 15.87
CA ARG A 264 -19.71 21.51 14.83
C ARG A 264 -19.66 20.05 15.25
N GLY A 265 -20.48 19.20 14.63
CA GLY A 265 -20.46 17.77 14.91
C GLY A 265 -19.17 17.11 14.42
N THR A 266 -18.90 15.89 14.89
CA THR A 266 -17.68 15.12 14.56
C THR A 266 -17.99 14.02 13.53
N PRO A 267 -17.17 13.81 12.49
CA PRO A 267 -17.38 12.72 11.55
C PRO A 267 -17.47 11.34 12.22
N TYR A 268 -18.32 10.45 11.70
CA TYR A 268 -18.41 9.06 12.18
C TYR A 268 -17.10 8.29 11.97
N LYS A 269 -16.53 8.41 10.78
CA LYS A 269 -15.22 7.87 10.41
C LYS A 269 -14.36 8.98 9.81
N LYS A 270 -13.08 9.03 10.19
CA LYS A 270 -12.11 9.99 9.67
C LYS A 270 -11.02 9.23 8.92
N TYR A 271 -10.77 9.63 7.68
CA TYR A 271 -9.65 9.15 6.90
C TYR A 271 -8.59 10.23 6.86
N ALA A 272 -7.41 9.92 7.40
CA ALA A 272 -6.24 10.79 7.36
C ALA A 272 -5.44 10.46 6.10
N TYR A 273 -5.19 11.45 5.26
CA TYR A 273 -4.46 11.29 4.01
C TYR A 273 -3.32 12.31 3.93
N TYR A 274 -2.11 11.81 3.71
CA TYR A 274 -0.93 12.60 3.38
C TYR A 274 -0.77 12.58 1.85
N PRO A 275 -0.97 13.71 1.16
CA PRO A 275 -0.77 13.78 -0.27
C PRO A 275 0.63 13.30 -0.65
N LEU A 276 0.69 12.46 -1.67
CA LEU A 276 1.94 11.87 -2.13
C LEU A 276 2.89 12.97 -2.62
N GLU A 277 2.38 13.98 -3.31
CA GLU A 277 3.17 15.10 -3.83
C GLU A 277 3.86 15.89 -2.71
N ASP A 278 3.13 16.18 -1.63
CA ASP A 278 3.66 16.91 -0.47
C ASP A 278 4.69 16.04 0.27
N SER A 279 4.45 14.74 0.35
CA SER A 279 5.41 13.78 0.93
C SER A 279 6.69 13.63 0.09
N LEU A 280 6.58 13.59 -1.24
CA LEU A 280 7.72 13.59 -2.13
C LEU A 280 8.50 14.91 -2.03
N LYS A 281 7.81 16.06 -1.98
CA LYS A 281 8.45 17.35 -1.75
C LYS A 281 9.30 17.32 -0.48
N ARG A 282 8.78 16.79 0.63
CA ARG A 282 9.56 16.65 1.88
C ARG A 282 10.81 15.79 1.69
N LEU A 283 10.73 14.69 0.94
CA LEU A 283 11.89 13.85 0.63
C LEU A 283 12.92 14.60 -0.23
N PHE A 284 12.48 15.23 -1.32
CA PHE A 284 13.36 15.96 -2.25
C PHE A 284 13.98 17.23 -1.66
N MET A 285 13.39 17.80 -0.62
CA MET A 285 13.94 18.93 0.13
C MET A 285 15.04 18.51 1.13
N ARG A 286 15.24 17.22 1.38
CA ARG A 286 16.34 16.73 2.21
C ARG A 286 17.66 16.84 1.47
N ASP A 287 18.70 17.20 2.20
CA ASP A 287 20.05 17.19 1.68
C ASP A 287 20.43 15.77 1.20
N ASN A 288 21.18 15.69 0.09
CA ASN A 288 21.64 14.47 -0.55
C ASN A 288 20.56 13.46 -1.00
N PHE A 289 19.25 13.75 -0.90
CA PHE A 289 18.22 12.77 -1.33
C PHE A 289 18.32 12.44 -2.82
N GLU A 290 18.47 13.46 -3.67
CA GLU A 290 18.66 13.29 -5.12
C GLU A 290 19.91 12.45 -5.44
N GLU A 291 20.98 12.60 -4.66
CA GLU A 291 22.22 11.85 -4.83
C GLU A 291 22.06 10.37 -4.43
N LYS A 292 21.11 10.05 -3.55
CA LYS A 292 20.84 8.67 -3.10
C LYS A 292 19.97 7.88 -4.08
N ILE A 293 19.17 8.52 -4.92
CA ILE A 293 18.20 7.83 -5.81
C ILE A 293 18.72 7.54 -7.22
N GLU A 294 19.94 7.95 -7.52
CA GLU A 294 20.61 7.77 -8.83
C GLU A 294 21.67 6.64 -8.89
N PRO A 295 22.40 6.25 -7.81
CA PRO A 295 23.51 5.31 -7.88
C PRO A 295 23.17 3.92 -8.43
N TRP A 296 21.90 3.50 -8.40
CA TRP A 296 21.49 2.23 -8.99
C TRP A 296 21.74 2.18 -10.51
N LYS A 297 21.80 3.33 -11.21
CA LYS A 297 22.06 3.42 -12.66
C LYS A 297 23.46 2.96 -13.05
N SER A 298 24.45 3.18 -12.18
CA SER A 298 25.85 2.83 -12.42
C SER A 298 26.26 1.49 -11.79
N ARG A 299 25.31 0.80 -11.13
CA ARG A 299 25.58 -0.48 -10.47
C ARG A 299 25.93 -1.56 -11.49
N PRO A 300 27.02 -2.34 -11.29
CA PRO A 300 27.31 -3.47 -12.13
C PRO A 300 26.22 -4.55 -11.99
N MET A 301 25.73 -5.05 -13.12
CA MET A 301 24.81 -6.17 -13.16
C MET A 301 25.58 -7.45 -13.49
N GLU A 302 25.56 -8.40 -12.57
CA GLU A 302 26.08 -9.74 -12.80
C GLU A 302 24.97 -10.61 -13.43
N PRO A 303 25.19 -11.19 -14.62
CA PRO A 303 24.19 -12.02 -15.27
C PRO A 303 23.75 -13.19 -14.37
N GLY A 304 22.44 -13.36 -14.21
CA GLY A 304 21.86 -14.47 -13.44
C GLY A 304 21.78 -14.23 -11.93
N LEU A 305 22.32 -13.12 -11.41
CA LEU A 305 22.28 -12.80 -9.99
C LEU A 305 21.25 -11.70 -9.69
N PHE A 306 20.30 -12.00 -8.81
CA PHE A 306 19.25 -11.06 -8.36
C PHE A 306 19.52 -10.64 -6.93
N ASN A 307 20.19 -9.50 -6.76
CA ASN A 307 20.58 -8.98 -5.44
C ASN A 307 19.68 -7.83 -4.96
N ASP A 308 18.90 -7.23 -5.86
CA ASP A 308 18.03 -6.10 -5.59
C ASP A 308 16.91 -6.00 -6.63
N VAL A 309 15.94 -5.11 -6.37
CA VAL A 309 14.80 -4.84 -7.25
C VAL A 309 15.23 -4.38 -8.65
N TYR A 310 16.38 -3.72 -8.75
CA TYR A 310 16.97 -3.26 -10.01
C TYR A 310 17.35 -4.40 -10.96
N ASN A 311 17.57 -5.61 -10.43
CA ASN A 311 17.91 -6.76 -11.27
C ASN A 311 16.69 -7.36 -11.97
N GLY A 312 15.47 -7.04 -11.50
CA GLY A 312 14.24 -7.54 -12.08
C GLY A 312 13.91 -6.86 -13.41
N MET A 313 13.44 -7.62 -14.40
CA MET A 313 13.04 -7.08 -15.71
C MET A 313 12.00 -5.95 -15.59
N MET A 314 11.07 -6.08 -14.63
CA MET A 314 10.04 -5.09 -14.37
C MET A 314 10.56 -3.69 -14.06
N TRP A 315 11.81 -3.57 -13.58
CA TRP A 315 12.47 -2.29 -13.34
C TRP A 315 12.66 -1.50 -14.64
N TYR A 316 12.93 -2.18 -15.76
CA TYR A 316 13.26 -1.57 -17.06
C TYR A 316 12.10 -1.61 -18.06
N ASP A 317 11.07 -2.42 -17.81
CA ASP A 317 9.99 -2.67 -18.78
C ASP A 317 8.99 -1.51 -18.93
N LEU A 318 8.89 -0.65 -17.91
CA LEU A 318 8.00 0.50 -17.91
C LEU A 318 8.61 1.61 -18.78
N LEU A 319 7.94 2.01 -19.86
CA LEU A 319 8.39 3.14 -20.69
C LEU A 319 7.63 4.42 -20.34
N ASP A 320 8.31 5.53 -20.49
CA ASP A 320 7.72 6.86 -20.57
C ASP A 320 6.99 7.01 -21.91
N SER A 321 5.69 7.33 -21.86
CA SER A 321 4.85 7.47 -23.05
C SER A 321 5.27 8.63 -23.95
N SER A 322 5.97 9.63 -23.43
CA SER A 322 6.40 10.81 -24.18
C SER A 322 7.72 10.59 -24.94
N THR A 323 8.64 9.81 -24.38
CA THR A 323 9.98 9.58 -24.95
C THR A 323 10.14 8.20 -25.58
N GLY A 324 9.34 7.22 -25.17
CA GLY A 324 9.51 5.81 -25.54
C GLY A 324 10.73 5.13 -24.88
N LEU A 325 11.43 5.83 -23.98
CA LEU A 325 12.54 5.29 -23.20
C LEU A 325 12.04 4.68 -21.89
N PRO A 326 12.82 3.80 -21.22
CA PRO A 326 12.46 3.34 -19.88
C PRO A 326 12.20 4.51 -18.94
N PHE A 327 11.11 4.46 -18.18
CA PHE A 327 10.65 5.52 -17.27
C PHE A 327 11.74 5.96 -16.28
N ILE A 328 12.58 5.02 -15.89
CA ILE A 328 13.72 5.19 -14.98
C ILE A 328 14.91 5.95 -15.59
N GLU A 329 14.94 6.16 -16.90
CA GLU A 329 15.95 7.00 -17.59
C GLU A 329 15.62 8.49 -17.44
N THR A 330 14.34 8.84 -17.29
CA THR A 330 13.95 10.23 -17.00
C THR A 330 14.52 10.64 -15.64
N PRO A 331 15.20 11.79 -15.53
CA PRO A 331 15.74 12.26 -14.26
C PRO A 331 14.64 12.37 -13.20
N ARG A 332 14.94 12.02 -11.94
CA ARG A 332 14.01 12.12 -10.80
C ARG A 332 12.72 11.31 -10.97
N SER A 333 12.81 10.21 -11.73
CA SER A 333 11.75 9.20 -11.83
C SER A 333 11.86 8.17 -10.71
N LEU A 334 10.85 8.13 -9.85
CA LEU A 334 10.78 7.21 -8.72
C LEU A 334 9.89 6.00 -9.01
N MET A 335 10.39 4.81 -8.68
CA MET A 335 9.64 3.56 -8.71
C MET A 335 9.19 3.20 -7.30
N LEU A 336 7.89 3.13 -7.05
CA LEU A 336 7.33 2.97 -5.71
C LEU A 336 6.77 1.56 -5.47
N THR A 337 6.92 1.03 -4.26
CA THR A 337 6.23 -0.19 -3.80
C THR A 337 5.13 0.19 -2.82
N LEU A 338 3.90 -0.27 -3.06
CA LEU A 338 2.75 -0.09 -2.17
C LEU A 338 2.67 -1.23 -1.16
N ASN A 339 2.57 -0.88 0.11
CA ASN A 339 2.22 -1.79 1.20
C ASN A 339 0.98 -1.25 1.93
N ILE A 340 0.10 -2.15 2.35
CA ILE A 340 -1.06 -1.87 3.17
C ILE A 340 -1.14 -2.94 4.22
N ASP A 341 -1.30 -2.52 5.47
CA ASP A 341 -1.41 -3.42 6.61
C ASP A 341 -2.48 -2.97 7.60
N TRP A 342 -3.02 -3.92 8.36
CA TRP A 342 -4.03 -3.72 9.38
C TRP A 342 -3.45 -3.96 10.76
N PHE A 343 -3.69 -3.02 11.67
CA PHE A 343 -3.21 -3.09 13.04
C PHE A 343 -4.33 -2.76 14.01
N ALA A 344 -4.27 -3.32 15.21
CA ALA A 344 -5.21 -3.02 16.28
C ALA A 344 -4.61 -1.97 17.22
N PRO A 345 -4.94 -0.68 17.11
CA PRO A 345 -4.40 0.35 18.02
C PRO A 345 -4.91 0.22 19.47
N PHE A 346 -5.89 -0.66 19.73
CA PHE A 346 -6.50 -0.85 21.04
C PHE A 346 -6.85 -2.32 21.25
N ASP A 347 -6.86 -2.78 22.51
CA ASP A 347 -7.25 -4.13 22.92
C ASP A 347 -8.76 -4.46 22.79
N SER A 348 -9.46 -3.74 21.91
CA SER A 348 -10.93 -3.79 21.77
C SER A 348 -11.38 -4.40 20.44
N GLY A 349 -10.50 -5.14 19.75
CA GLY A 349 -10.75 -5.67 18.40
C GLY A 349 -10.97 -4.57 17.35
N TYR A 350 -10.58 -3.34 17.66
CA TYR A 350 -10.67 -2.18 16.77
C TYR A 350 -9.46 -2.21 15.83
N SER A 351 -9.68 -2.43 14.55
CA SER A 351 -8.62 -2.50 13.53
C SER A 351 -8.63 -1.24 12.65
N CYS A 352 -7.44 -0.65 12.47
CA CYS A 352 -7.14 0.43 11.53
C CYS A 352 -6.21 -0.08 10.43
N GLY A 353 -6.20 0.60 9.29
CA GLY A 353 -5.29 0.25 8.20
C GLY A 353 -4.36 1.38 7.88
N ALA A 354 -3.13 1.08 7.49
CA ALA A 354 -2.18 2.08 7.03
C ALA A 354 -1.74 1.78 5.60
N ILE A 355 -1.55 2.84 4.82
CA ILE A 355 -1.12 2.80 3.43
C ILE A 355 0.28 3.38 3.37
N TYR A 356 1.26 2.60 2.93
CA TYR A 356 2.67 2.97 2.88
C TYR A 356 3.20 2.89 1.45
N LEU A 357 4.13 3.77 1.12
CA LEU A 357 4.93 3.70 -0.09
C LEU A 357 6.41 3.69 0.26
N ILE A 358 7.16 2.89 -0.49
CA ILE A 358 8.60 2.78 -0.39
C ILE A 358 9.24 3.22 -1.70
N CYS A 359 10.27 4.06 -1.62
CA CYS A 359 11.05 4.50 -2.77
C CYS A 359 12.10 3.43 -3.12
N ASN A 360 11.85 2.66 -4.18
CA ASN A 360 12.76 1.58 -4.56
C ASN A 360 14.12 2.09 -5.09
N ASN A 361 14.19 3.32 -5.59
CA ASN A 361 15.43 3.95 -6.07
C ASN A 361 16.48 4.13 -4.97
N LEU A 362 16.06 4.16 -3.70
CA LEU A 362 16.99 4.23 -2.58
C LEU A 362 17.77 2.92 -2.40
N PRO A 363 19.03 3.00 -1.94
CA PRO A 363 19.82 1.83 -1.59
C PRO A 363 19.08 0.94 -0.59
N ARG A 364 19.27 -0.39 -0.69
CA ARG A 364 18.60 -1.36 0.18
C ARG A 364 18.72 -1.03 1.68
N SER A 365 19.86 -0.51 2.11
CA SER A 365 20.12 -0.14 3.52
C SER A 365 19.30 1.05 4.01
N ASP A 366 18.83 1.92 3.11
CA ASP A 366 18.10 3.14 3.46
C ASP A 366 16.59 3.02 3.16
N ARG A 367 16.23 2.18 2.19
CA ARG A 367 14.89 2.06 1.60
C ARG A 367 13.75 1.87 2.61
N PHE A 368 13.99 1.08 3.66
CA PHE A 368 12.97 0.70 4.66
C PHE A 368 13.12 1.41 6.00
N LYS A 369 14.08 2.33 6.13
CA LYS A 369 14.21 3.12 7.35
C LYS A 369 12.99 4.02 7.51
N ILE A 370 12.56 4.26 8.75
CA ILE A 370 11.31 4.95 9.07
C ILE A 370 11.22 6.34 8.41
N GLU A 371 12.35 7.04 8.32
CA GLU A 371 12.44 8.35 7.68
C GLU A 371 12.20 8.31 6.17
N ASN A 372 12.39 7.16 5.51
CA ASN A 372 12.23 6.98 4.06
C ASN A 372 10.92 6.27 3.66
N VAL A 373 10.17 5.76 4.64
CA VAL A 373 8.83 5.19 4.41
C VAL A 373 7.81 6.33 4.33
N ILE A 374 7.05 6.37 3.23
CA ILE A 374 6.01 7.37 3.02
C ILE A 374 4.68 6.81 3.55
N LEU A 375 4.21 7.32 4.70
CA LEU A 375 2.83 7.11 5.13
C LEU A 375 1.89 7.94 4.26
N VAL A 376 1.04 7.27 3.47
CA VAL A 376 0.08 7.89 2.55
C VAL A 376 -1.25 8.13 3.22
N GLY A 377 -1.70 7.21 4.08
CA GLY A 377 -2.99 7.38 4.74
C GLY A 377 -3.27 6.35 5.81
N VAL A 378 -4.17 6.72 6.72
CA VAL A 378 -4.65 5.88 7.81
C VAL A 378 -6.16 5.69 7.65
N MET A 379 -6.54 4.48 7.24
CA MET A 379 -7.92 4.04 7.04
C MET A 379 -8.63 3.84 8.38
N PRO A 380 -9.87 4.34 8.52
CA PRO A 380 -10.61 4.27 9.77
C PRO A 380 -11.10 2.85 10.07
N GLY A 381 -11.02 2.46 11.34
CA GLY A 381 -11.69 1.28 11.86
C GLY A 381 -13.21 1.44 12.03
N PRO A 382 -13.87 0.52 12.75
CA PRO A 382 -13.30 -0.54 13.60
C PRO A 382 -12.93 -1.83 12.86
N LYS A 383 -13.33 -1.99 11.60
CA LYS A 383 -13.13 -3.21 10.83
C LYS A 383 -12.41 -2.90 9.53
N GLU A 384 -11.65 -3.88 9.06
CA GLU A 384 -11.07 -3.87 7.72
C GLU A 384 -12.19 -3.65 6.67
N PRO A 385 -12.02 -2.69 5.73
CA PRO A 385 -12.91 -2.49 4.60
C PRO A 385 -12.93 -3.73 3.70
N SER A 386 -14.09 -4.00 3.11
CA SER A 386 -14.20 -4.95 2.01
C SER A 386 -13.41 -4.50 0.78
N THR A 387 -13.22 -5.43 -0.18
CA THR A 387 -12.53 -5.16 -1.46
C THR A 387 -13.10 -3.97 -2.23
N TYR A 388 -14.40 -3.70 -2.12
CA TYR A 388 -14.98 -2.54 -2.79
C TYR A 388 -14.77 -1.25 -1.99
N GLU A 389 -14.83 -1.31 -0.67
CA GLU A 389 -14.72 -0.15 0.21
C GLU A 389 -13.30 0.41 0.27
N ILE A 390 -12.28 -0.45 0.20
CA ILE A 390 -10.87 -0.02 0.15
C ILE A 390 -10.59 0.93 -1.03
N ASN A 391 -11.32 0.78 -2.14
CA ASN A 391 -11.19 1.64 -3.31
C ASN A 391 -11.52 3.11 -3.04
N SER A 392 -12.36 3.43 -2.05
CA SER A 392 -12.59 4.84 -1.69
C SER A 392 -11.36 5.46 -1.02
N TYR A 393 -10.55 4.67 -0.33
CA TYR A 393 -9.33 5.15 0.34
C TYR A 393 -8.10 5.17 -0.59
N LEU A 394 -8.06 4.26 -1.58
CA LEU A 394 -7.01 4.23 -2.59
C LEU A 394 -7.15 5.32 -3.66
N GLU A 395 -8.35 5.83 -3.87
CA GLU A 395 -8.65 6.80 -4.93
C GLU A 395 -7.72 8.04 -4.90
N PRO A 396 -7.51 8.74 -3.77
CA PRO A 396 -6.63 9.90 -3.74
C PRO A 396 -5.17 9.56 -4.11
N LEU A 397 -4.68 8.39 -3.67
CA LEU A 397 -3.33 7.94 -4.01
C LEU A 397 -3.20 7.68 -5.51
N VAL A 398 -4.18 6.99 -6.11
CA VAL A 398 -4.18 6.70 -7.54
C VAL A 398 -4.27 7.99 -8.37
N GLU A 399 -5.05 8.99 -7.95
CA GLU A 399 -5.06 10.32 -8.58
C GLU A 399 -3.70 11.02 -8.52
N SER A 400 -3.00 10.94 -7.39
CA SER A 400 -1.65 11.47 -7.27
C SER A 400 -0.67 10.73 -8.17
N LEU A 401 -0.72 9.39 -8.23
CA LEU A 401 0.13 8.57 -9.10
C LEU A 401 -0.12 8.84 -10.59
N LEU A 402 -1.36 9.10 -11.01
CA LEU A 402 -1.68 9.47 -12.40
C LEU A 402 -1.06 10.81 -12.79
N ARG A 403 -1.07 11.79 -11.88
CA ARG A 403 -0.43 13.10 -12.10
C ARG A 403 1.10 12.98 -12.10
N LEU A 404 1.65 12.27 -11.12
CA LEU A 404 3.09 12.02 -10.99
C LEU A 404 3.67 11.23 -12.17
N PHE A 405 2.90 10.32 -12.77
CA PHE A 405 3.38 9.58 -13.94
C PHE A 405 3.70 10.49 -15.13
N ASN A 406 2.97 11.60 -15.27
CA ASN A 406 3.21 12.61 -16.31
C ASN A 406 4.21 13.71 -15.89
N GLY A 407 4.72 13.64 -14.66
CA GLY A 407 5.59 14.65 -14.07
C GLY A 407 4.83 15.81 -13.43
N ILE A 408 5.27 16.20 -12.23
CA ILE A 408 4.82 17.42 -11.55
C ILE A 408 6.02 18.28 -11.16
N THR A 409 5.85 19.59 -11.19
CA THR A 409 6.90 20.52 -10.77
C THR A 409 6.89 20.70 -9.26
N ILE A 410 7.96 20.28 -8.59
CA ILE A 410 8.14 20.39 -7.14
C ILE A 410 9.52 21.02 -6.82
N PRO A 411 9.61 21.98 -5.88
CA PRO A 411 10.89 22.46 -5.34
C PRO A 411 11.70 21.34 -4.69
N THR A 412 12.99 21.28 -4.98
CA THR A 412 13.93 20.34 -4.36
C THR A 412 15.08 21.07 -3.68
N PHE A 413 15.90 20.32 -2.92
CA PHE A 413 17.11 20.87 -2.31
C PHE A 413 18.08 21.41 -3.37
N GLN A 414 18.29 20.69 -4.48
CA GLN A 414 19.19 21.11 -5.56
C GLN A 414 18.56 22.13 -6.52
N GLU A 415 17.23 22.09 -6.71
CA GLU A 415 16.48 23.00 -7.57
C GLU A 415 15.33 23.68 -6.80
N PRO A 416 15.62 24.72 -5.98
CA PRO A 416 14.61 25.40 -5.16
C PRO A 416 13.48 26.09 -5.96
N ASN A 417 13.74 26.41 -7.23
CA ASN A 417 12.74 27.00 -8.13
C ASN A 417 11.74 25.97 -8.69
N GLY A 418 11.94 24.69 -8.38
CA GLY A 418 11.09 23.61 -8.86
C GLY A 418 11.68 22.89 -10.07
N THR A 419 11.51 21.57 -10.08
CA THR A 419 11.91 20.69 -11.17
C THR A 419 10.85 19.62 -11.40
N ALA A 420 10.86 19.00 -12.58
CA ALA A 420 9.93 17.91 -12.88
C ALA A 420 10.33 16.65 -12.11
N ILE A 421 9.39 16.11 -11.35
CA ILE A 421 9.53 14.85 -10.62
C ILE A 421 8.45 13.90 -11.12
N CYS A 422 8.87 12.68 -11.43
CA CYS A 422 7.98 11.62 -11.89
C CYS A 422 7.92 10.49 -10.85
N ALA A 423 6.78 9.85 -10.70
CA ALA A 423 6.69 8.61 -9.92
C ALA A 423 5.71 7.61 -10.53
N ALA A 424 6.03 6.33 -10.41
CA ALA A 424 5.22 5.22 -10.88
C ALA A 424 5.14 4.10 -9.84
N LEU A 425 3.99 3.45 -9.75
CA LEU A 425 3.86 2.24 -8.96
C LEU A 425 4.53 1.05 -9.67
N LEU A 426 5.50 0.42 -9.01
CA LEU A 426 6.19 -0.76 -9.49
C LEU A 426 5.54 -2.04 -8.98
N ASN A 427 5.33 -2.16 -7.66
CA ASN A 427 4.86 -3.38 -7.01
C ASN A 427 3.80 -3.11 -5.93
N ILE A 428 2.98 -4.12 -5.65
CA ILE A 428 2.17 -4.23 -4.44
C ILE A 428 2.75 -5.37 -3.60
N ALA A 429 3.25 -5.04 -2.42
CA ALA A 429 3.88 -5.95 -1.48
C ALA A 429 3.06 -5.93 -0.17
N CYS A 430 2.07 -6.81 -0.11
CA CYS A 430 1.17 -6.98 1.03
C CYS A 430 1.05 -8.48 1.34
N ASN A 431 0.47 -8.82 2.50
CA ASN A 431 -0.02 -10.17 2.70
C ASN A 431 -1.07 -10.55 1.65
N ILE A 432 -1.28 -11.85 1.38
CA ILE A 432 -2.17 -12.31 0.29
C ILE A 432 -3.60 -11.71 0.39
N PRO A 433 -4.27 -11.69 1.57
CA PRO A 433 -5.61 -11.11 1.66
C PRO A 433 -5.68 -9.65 1.21
N VAL A 434 -4.74 -8.81 1.66
CA VAL A 434 -4.71 -7.39 1.30
C VAL A 434 -4.24 -7.21 -0.14
N ALA A 435 -3.24 -7.97 -0.58
CA ALA A 435 -2.75 -7.99 -1.95
C ALA A 435 -3.88 -8.31 -2.95
N CYS A 436 -4.74 -9.28 -2.66
CA CYS A 436 -5.92 -9.57 -3.48
C CYS A 436 -6.93 -8.42 -3.47
N LYS A 437 -7.20 -7.79 -2.32
CA LYS A 437 -8.13 -6.65 -2.22
C LYS A 437 -7.64 -5.47 -3.06
N VAL A 438 -6.39 -5.08 -2.89
CA VAL A 438 -5.76 -3.97 -3.62
C VAL A 438 -5.58 -4.32 -5.09
N GLY A 439 -5.14 -5.55 -5.38
CA GLY A 439 -4.92 -6.10 -6.71
C GLY A 439 -6.19 -6.29 -7.56
N GLY A 440 -7.36 -6.32 -6.92
CA GLY A 440 -8.62 -6.68 -7.56
C GLY A 440 -8.68 -8.17 -7.93
N PHE A 441 -8.17 -9.04 -7.07
CA PHE A 441 -8.28 -10.49 -7.21
C PHE A 441 -9.23 -11.08 -6.16
N THR A 442 -9.76 -12.26 -6.42
CA THR A 442 -10.52 -13.02 -5.42
C THR A 442 -9.59 -13.52 -4.31
N SER A 443 -10.16 -13.88 -3.15
CA SER A 443 -9.39 -14.35 -2.00
C SER A 443 -8.75 -15.72 -2.24
N HIS A 444 -7.80 -16.09 -1.37
CA HIS A 444 -7.13 -17.39 -1.39
C HIS A 444 -8.11 -18.58 -1.31
N ASN A 445 -9.28 -18.41 -0.70
CA ASN A 445 -10.33 -19.45 -0.61
C ASN A 445 -11.30 -19.47 -1.82
N SER A 446 -11.00 -18.73 -2.89
CA SER A 446 -11.76 -18.76 -4.14
C SER A 446 -11.36 -19.96 -5.01
N THR A 447 -12.29 -20.52 -5.78
CA THR A 447 -11.94 -21.52 -6.81
C THR A 447 -10.92 -20.96 -7.82
N ARG A 448 -10.83 -19.63 -7.97
CA ARG A 448 -9.77 -18.92 -8.70
C ARG A 448 -8.80 -18.21 -7.76
N ALA A 449 -8.17 -18.95 -6.85
CA ALA A 449 -7.31 -18.41 -5.79
C ALA A 449 -6.00 -17.77 -6.28
N CYS A 450 -5.43 -18.25 -7.39
CA CYS A 450 -4.13 -17.78 -7.88
C CYS A 450 -4.31 -16.53 -8.76
N HIS A 451 -3.67 -15.42 -8.42
CA HIS A 451 -3.68 -14.19 -9.23
C HIS A 451 -2.69 -14.20 -10.39
N LYS A 452 -1.89 -15.27 -10.54
CA LYS A 452 -0.89 -15.42 -11.61
C LYS A 452 -1.38 -16.29 -12.76
N CYS A 453 -2.28 -17.25 -12.49
CA CYS A 453 -2.74 -18.22 -13.47
C CYS A 453 -4.27 -18.30 -13.50
N THR A 454 -4.81 -18.91 -14.55
CA THR A 454 -6.25 -19.12 -14.72
C THR A 454 -6.65 -20.53 -14.30
N ARG A 455 -5.99 -21.12 -13.30
CA ARG A 455 -6.37 -22.44 -12.79
C ARG A 455 -7.62 -22.31 -11.92
N GLU A 456 -8.51 -23.28 -12.05
CA GLU A 456 -9.64 -23.46 -11.16
C GLU A 456 -9.33 -24.62 -10.21
N PHE A 457 -9.45 -24.35 -8.91
CA PHE A 457 -9.28 -25.33 -7.86
C PHE A 457 -10.64 -25.94 -7.51
N VAL A 458 -10.66 -27.26 -7.43
CA VAL A 458 -11.85 -28.03 -7.10
C VAL A 458 -12.05 -27.99 -5.59
N VAL A 459 -13.30 -27.85 -5.14
CA VAL A 459 -13.64 -27.95 -3.71
C VAL A 459 -13.75 -29.44 -3.34
N PHE A 460 -13.20 -29.85 -2.20
CA PHE A 460 -13.39 -31.21 -1.72
C PHE A 460 -14.88 -31.50 -1.50
N PRO A 461 -15.40 -32.66 -1.96
CA PRO A 461 -16.79 -33.04 -1.76
C PRO A 461 -17.21 -32.92 -0.29
N GLY A 462 -18.37 -32.32 -0.04
CA GLY A 462 -18.90 -32.15 1.33
C GLY A 462 -18.21 -31.10 2.19
N THR A 463 -17.26 -30.33 1.65
CA THR A 463 -16.55 -29.28 2.41
C THR A 463 -16.54 -27.94 1.67
N SER A 464 -16.00 -26.90 2.31
CA SER A 464 -15.64 -25.62 1.69
C SER A 464 -14.14 -25.51 1.34
N ASN A 465 -13.36 -26.56 1.58
CA ASN A 465 -11.91 -26.55 1.41
C ASN A 465 -11.51 -26.77 -0.05
N LEU A 466 -10.56 -25.98 -0.53
CA LEU A 466 -10.02 -26.14 -1.87
C LEU A 466 -8.97 -27.24 -1.91
N ASN A 467 -9.05 -28.04 -2.96
CA ASN A 467 -8.06 -29.05 -3.30
C ASN A 467 -6.96 -28.41 -4.16
N TYR A 468 -5.84 -28.09 -3.53
CA TYR A 468 -4.63 -27.60 -4.19
C TYR A 468 -3.70 -28.71 -4.69
N SER A 469 -4.08 -29.99 -4.52
CA SER A 469 -3.30 -31.12 -5.01
C SER A 469 -3.34 -31.25 -6.54
N GLY A 470 -2.45 -32.10 -7.06
CA GLY A 470 -2.25 -32.31 -8.49
C GLY A 470 -1.05 -31.54 -9.05
N ASN A 471 -0.60 -31.94 -10.23
CA ASN A 471 0.55 -31.30 -10.87
C ASN A 471 0.23 -29.83 -11.20
N VAL A 472 0.94 -28.91 -10.55
CA VAL A 472 0.80 -27.46 -10.72
C VAL A 472 1.23 -26.99 -12.12
N ILE A 473 2.06 -27.80 -12.79
CA ILE A 473 2.59 -27.58 -14.14
C ILE A 473 2.09 -28.71 -15.05
N ASP A 474 0.83 -28.61 -15.47
CA ASP A 474 0.24 -29.46 -16.49
C ASP A 474 0.03 -28.67 -17.80
N ARG A 475 -0.48 -29.34 -18.85
CA ARG A 475 -0.79 -28.69 -20.13
C ARG A 475 -1.92 -27.64 -20.04
N GLU A 476 -2.65 -27.59 -18.92
CA GLU A 476 -3.76 -26.67 -18.67
C GLU A 476 -3.33 -25.43 -17.88
N HIS A 477 -2.09 -25.39 -17.36
CA HIS A 477 -1.52 -24.22 -16.72
C HIS A 477 -1.41 -23.05 -17.71
N ARG A 478 -2.39 -22.13 -17.64
CA ARG A 478 -2.39 -20.89 -18.41
C ARG A 478 -2.16 -19.71 -17.48
N LEU A 479 -1.20 -18.87 -17.85
CA LEU A 479 -0.95 -17.63 -17.14
C LEU A 479 -2.09 -16.65 -17.38
N GLN A 480 -2.50 -15.97 -16.33
CA GLN A 480 -3.38 -14.82 -16.47
C GLN A 480 -2.61 -13.71 -17.19
N THR A 481 -3.30 -12.95 -18.04
CA THR A 481 -2.68 -11.81 -18.72
C THR A 481 -3.22 -10.51 -18.16
N CYS A 482 -2.41 -9.45 -18.21
CA CYS A 482 -2.85 -8.09 -17.89
C CYS A 482 -4.12 -7.71 -18.67
N LYS A 483 -4.21 -8.07 -19.95
CA LYS A 483 -5.37 -7.79 -20.81
C LYS A 483 -6.64 -8.51 -20.36
N SER A 484 -6.54 -9.82 -20.09
CA SER A 484 -7.69 -10.60 -19.60
C SER A 484 -8.16 -10.13 -18.23
N ASN A 485 -7.22 -9.77 -17.35
CA ASN A 485 -7.53 -9.18 -16.04
C ASN A 485 -8.23 -7.81 -16.19
N ALA A 486 -7.68 -6.91 -17.00
CA ALA A 486 -8.27 -5.60 -17.31
C ALA A 486 -9.71 -5.72 -17.85
N SER A 487 -9.94 -6.64 -18.80
CA SER A 487 -11.27 -6.89 -19.35
C SER A 487 -12.26 -7.41 -18.31
N ALA A 488 -11.85 -8.37 -17.48
CA ALA A 488 -12.69 -8.89 -16.40
C ALA A 488 -13.01 -7.82 -15.35
N ALA A 489 -12.03 -7.00 -14.98
CA ALA A 489 -12.21 -5.88 -14.06
C ALA A 489 -13.18 -4.82 -14.61
N ALA A 490 -13.11 -4.51 -15.91
CA ALA A 490 -14.04 -3.61 -16.59
C ALA A 490 -15.47 -4.17 -16.57
N GLN A 491 -15.65 -5.44 -16.97
CA GLN A 491 -16.96 -6.11 -16.91
C GLN A 491 -17.53 -6.12 -15.48
N TRP A 492 -16.69 -6.36 -14.48
CA TRP A 492 -17.08 -6.31 -13.07
C TRP A 492 -17.56 -4.91 -12.65
N LEU A 493 -16.89 -3.86 -13.11
CA LEU A 493 -17.24 -2.46 -12.83
C LEU A 493 -18.57 -2.06 -13.48
N GLU A 494 -18.81 -2.54 -14.70
CA GLU A 494 -20.03 -2.29 -15.49
C GLU A 494 -21.23 -3.11 -14.99
N ALA A 495 -20.99 -4.26 -14.37
CA ALA A 495 -22.02 -5.12 -13.84
C ALA A 495 -22.91 -4.37 -12.83
N ARG A 496 -24.22 -4.39 -13.12
CA ARG A 496 -25.26 -3.63 -12.39
C ARG A 496 -25.81 -4.36 -11.17
N SER A 497 -25.52 -5.65 -11.01
CA SER A 497 -26.01 -6.45 -9.89
C SER A 497 -24.87 -7.17 -9.18
N GLN A 498 -25.05 -7.41 -7.87
CA GLN A 498 -24.10 -8.19 -7.09
C GLN A 498 -23.98 -9.62 -7.62
N ALA A 499 -25.07 -10.23 -8.10
CA ALA A 499 -25.03 -11.56 -8.68
C ALA A 499 -24.16 -11.64 -9.95
N ALA A 500 -24.27 -10.65 -10.85
CA ALA A 500 -23.44 -10.58 -12.04
C ALA A 500 -21.94 -10.43 -11.69
N ARG A 501 -21.64 -9.58 -10.70
CA ARG A 501 -20.27 -9.44 -10.16
C ARG A 501 -19.73 -10.74 -9.59
N THR A 502 -20.51 -11.45 -8.78
CA THR A 502 -20.14 -12.75 -8.23
C THR A 502 -19.90 -13.79 -9.33
N CYS A 503 -20.66 -13.76 -10.43
CA CYS A 503 -20.44 -14.64 -11.58
C CYS A 503 -19.07 -14.39 -12.23
N ILE A 504 -18.77 -13.11 -12.53
CA ILE A 504 -17.48 -12.70 -13.10
C ILE A 504 -16.32 -13.08 -12.16
N GLU A 505 -16.48 -12.88 -10.86
CA GLU A 505 -15.47 -13.27 -9.85
C GLU A 505 -15.18 -14.76 -9.88
N ARG A 506 -16.22 -15.61 -9.94
CA ARG A 506 -16.06 -17.07 -10.00
C ARG A 506 -15.39 -17.53 -11.30
N GLU A 507 -15.76 -16.92 -12.42
CA GLU A 507 -15.23 -17.29 -13.74
C GLU A 507 -13.78 -16.82 -13.95
N THR A 508 -13.43 -15.63 -13.44
CA THR A 508 -12.19 -14.94 -13.82
C THR A 508 -11.22 -14.72 -12.67
N GLY A 509 -11.65 -14.91 -11.41
CA GLY A 509 -10.87 -14.57 -10.22
C GLY A 509 -10.59 -13.07 -10.06
N THR A 510 -11.28 -12.20 -10.80
CA THR A 510 -10.97 -10.77 -10.90
C THR A 510 -12.12 -9.87 -10.48
N ARG A 511 -11.79 -8.73 -9.88
CA ARG A 511 -12.66 -7.63 -9.44
C ARG A 511 -12.07 -6.31 -9.91
N TRP A 512 -12.89 -5.26 -9.93
CA TRP A 512 -12.36 -3.92 -10.13
C TRP A 512 -11.67 -3.38 -8.86
N SER A 513 -10.57 -2.67 -9.07
CA SER A 513 -9.84 -1.90 -8.05
C SER A 513 -9.31 -0.60 -8.64
N GLN A 514 -9.13 0.44 -7.81
CA GLN A 514 -8.58 1.74 -8.23
C GLN A 514 -7.25 1.61 -8.98
N ILE A 515 -6.42 0.62 -8.65
CA ILE A 515 -5.14 0.41 -9.33
C ILE A 515 -5.30 0.12 -10.84
N HIS A 516 -6.46 -0.36 -11.28
CA HIS A 516 -6.73 -0.62 -12.71
C HIS A 516 -6.78 0.69 -13.52
N ARG A 517 -6.94 1.84 -12.86
CA ARG A 517 -6.83 3.15 -13.50
C ARG A 517 -5.39 3.50 -13.89
N LEU A 518 -4.40 2.89 -13.24
CA LEU A 518 -2.99 3.03 -13.60
C LEU A 518 -2.72 2.16 -14.82
N LEU A 519 -2.96 2.69 -16.02
CA LEU A 519 -2.88 1.91 -17.27
C LEU A 519 -1.48 1.33 -17.52
N TYR A 520 -0.44 1.95 -16.95
CA TYR A 520 0.93 1.47 -17.00
C TYR A 520 1.22 0.30 -16.02
N PHE A 521 0.30 0.01 -15.10
CA PHE A 521 0.46 -0.99 -14.05
C PHE A 521 -0.11 -2.35 -14.49
N ASP A 522 0.68 -3.40 -14.34
CA ASP A 522 0.25 -4.78 -14.61
C ASP A 522 -0.01 -5.49 -13.28
N PRO A 523 -1.26 -5.56 -12.77
CA PRO A 523 -1.54 -6.15 -11.46
C PRO A 523 -1.19 -7.64 -11.39
N VAL A 524 -1.29 -8.37 -12.51
CA VAL A 524 -0.96 -9.80 -12.56
C VAL A 524 0.53 -9.99 -12.30
N CYS A 525 1.40 -9.19 -12.88
CA CYS A 525 2.84 -9.29 -12.64
C CYS A 525 3.27 -8.62 -11.33
N SER A 526 2.67 -7.47 -11.00
CA SER A 526 3.17 -6.54 -9.99
C SER A 526 2.65 -6.76 -8.57
N VAL A 527 1.58 -7.54 -8.41
CA VAL A 527 1.20 -8.04 -7.07
C VAL A 527 2.16 -9.17 -6.70
N LEU A 528 3.00 -8.94 -5.70
CA LEU A 528 4.02 -9.88 -5.28
C LEU A 528 3.40 -11.11 -4.63
N ILE A 529 4.11 -12.24 -4.72
CA ILE A 529 3.81 -13.41 -3.91
C ILE A 529 4.35 -13.12 -2.51
N ASP A 530 3.61 -13.53 -1.49
CA ASP A 530 3.98 -13.39 -0.09
C ASP A 530 4.66 -14.68 0.40
N PRO A 531 5.99 -14.79 0.31
CA PRO A 531 6.69 -15.99 0.75
C PRO A 531 6.69 -16.14 2.27
N ILE A 532 6.51 -15.05 3.03
CA ILE A 532 6.61 -15.09 4.49
C ILE A 532 5.48 -15.92 5.06
N HIS A 533 4.24 -15.51 4.79
CA HIS A 533 3.08 -16.20 5.36
C HIS A 533 2.89 -17.60 4.75
N ASN A 534 3.32 -17.82 3.50
CA ASN A 534 3.14 -19.11 2.85
C ASN A 534 4.28 -20.11 3.13
N LEU A 535 5.54 -19.73 2.89
CA LEU A 535 6.68 -20.64 3.02
C LEU A 535 7.19 -20.70 4.45
N PHE A 536 7.52 -19.55 5.03
CA PHE A 536 8.22 -19.49 6.31
C PHE A 536 7.28 -19.72 7.50
N LEU A 537 6.14 -19.03 7.55
CA LEU A 537 5.18 -19.16 8.66
C LEU A 537 4.16 -20.29 8.46
N GLY A 538 3.79 -20.57 7.21
CA GLY A 538 2.80 -21.60 6.89
C GLY A 538 3.42 -22.98 6.70
N THR A 539 4.12 -23.17 5.58
CA THR A 539 4.62 -24.48 5.15
C THR A 539 5.67 -25.03 6.11
N ALA A 540 6.66 -24.24 6.51
CA ALA A 540 7.71 -24.72 7.40
C ALA A 540 7.14 -25.13 8.78
N ASP A 541 6.29 -24.30 9.38
CA ASP A 541 5.62 -24.63 10.65
C ASP A 541 4.79 -25.92 10.52
N ARG A 542 3.97 -26.02 9.48
CA ARG A 542 3.15 -27.22 9.24
C ARG A 542 3.99 -28.48 9.08
N MET A 543 5.11 -28.40 8.35
CA MET A 543 6.01 -29.53 8.16
C MET A 543 6.68 -29.95 9.47
N VAL A 544 7.10 -29.00 10.31
CA VAL A 544 7.67 -29.29 11.64
C VAL A 544 6.66 -30.02 12.51
N ARG A 545 5.39 -29.59 12.52
CA ARG A 545 4.31 -30.28 13.26
C ARG A 545 4.13 -31.72 12.78
N ILE A 546 4.01 -31.93 11.47
CA ILE A 546 3.86 -33.27 10.87
C ILE A 546 5.05 -34.16 11.23
N TRP A 547 6.28 -33.65 11.12
CA TRP A 547 7.47 -34.43 11.45
C TRP A 547 7.53 -34.81 12.94
N ARG A 548 7.07 -33.95 13.84
CA ARG A 548 6.94 -34.31 15.27
C ARG A 548 5.88 -35.38 15.50
N GLU A 549 4.71 -35.25 14.89
CA GLU A 549 3.62 -36.23 14.99
C GLU A 549 4.05 -37.63 14.52
N HIS A 550 4.89 -37.70 13.48
CA HIS A 550 5.45 -38.94 12.96
C HIS A 550 6.75 -39.41 13.66
N GLY A 551 7.20 -38.71 14.70
CA GLY A 551 8.41 -39.06 15.45
C GLY A 551 9.72 -38.89 14.65
N LEU A 552 9.70 -38.09 13.58
CA LEU A 552 10.85 -37.74 12.76
C LEU A 552 11.66 -36.56 13.34
N LEU A 553 11.02 -35.73 14.16
CA LEU A 553 11.66 -34.68 14.96
C LEU A 553 11.33 -34.86 16.44
N THR A 554 12.35 -34.82 17.27
CA THR A 554 12.23 -34.85 18.73
C THR A 554 12.43 -33.45 19.33
N ASN A 555 12.15 -33.32 20.63
CA ASN A 555 12.44 -32.07 21.35
C ASN A 555 13.95 -31.76 21.39
N ALA A 556 14.81 -32.78 21.40
CA ALA A 556 16.25 -32.59 21.37
C ALA A 556 16.68 -31.97 20.03
N ASP A 557 16.17 -32.49 18.91
CA ASP A 557 16.41 -31.89 17.59
C ASP A 557 15.91 -30.44 17.53
N GLY A 558 14.79 -30.14 18.21
CA GLY A 558 14.28 -28.78 18.38
C GLY A 558 15.27 -27.83 19.07
N SER A 559 15.88 -28.28 20.17
CA SER A 559 16.91 -27.51 20.88
C SER A 559 18.15 -27.28 20.01
N ASP A 560 18.61 -28.31 19.28
CA ASP A 560 19.76 -28.20 18.38
C ASP A 560 19.48 -27.22 17.23
N MET A 561 18.26 -27.25 16.67
CA MET A 561 17.84 -26.29 15.65
C MET A 561 17.80 -24.85 16.17
N GLN A 562 17.36 -24.63 17.41
CA GLN A 562 17.38 -23.30 18.02
C GLN A 562 18.81 -22.79 18.23
N GLU A 563 19.72 -23.64 18.74
CA GLU A 563 21.13 -23.25 18.91
C GLU A 563 21.79 -22.87 17.56
N LEU A 564 21.45 -23.60 16.49
CA LEU A 564 21.88 -23.24 15.14
C LEU A 564 21.29 -21.90 14.67
N ALA A 565 20.01 -21.65 14.96
CA ALA A 565 19.33 -20.41 14.60
C ALA A 565 19.92 -19.19 15.35
N ASP A 566 20.19 -19.34 16.65
CA ASP A 566 20.82 -18.31 17.49
C ASP A 566 22.23 -17.96 17.01
N GLY A 567 22.91 -18.91 16.33
CA GLY A 567 24.21 -18.71 15.70
C GLY A 567 24.17 -17.98 14.35
N ILE A 568 22.99 -17.70 13.78
CA ILE A 568 22.86 -17.01 12.49
C ILE A 568 23.19 -15.52 12.66
N ILE A 569 24.27 -15.08 12.04
CA ILE A 569 24.62 -13.67 11.95
C ILE A 569 23.73 -13.01 10.90
N LEU A 570 22.74 -12.24 11.35
CA LEU A 570 21.90 -11.46 10.46
C LEU A 570 22.69 -10.26 9.86
N PRO A 571 22.39 -9.87 8.61
CA PRO A 571 22.95 -8.66 8.03
C PRO A 571 22.62 -7.41 8.87
N PRO A 572 23.48 -6.39 8.88
CA PRO A 572 23.19 -5.13 9.55
C PRO A 572 21.85 -4.53 9.11
N GLY A 573 20.99 -4.19 10.07
CA GLY A 573 19.69 -3.56 9.83
C GLY A 573 18.51 -4.53 9.68
N VAL A 574 18.71 -5.82 9.86
CA VAL A 574 17.61 -6.76 10.16
C VAL A 574 17.55 -6.88 11.68
N PRO A 575 16.42 -6.57 12.34
CA PRO A 575 16.30 -6.72 13.79
C PRO A 575 16.64 -8.17 14.17
N SER A 576 17.41 -8.34 15.26
CA SER A 576 17.70 -9.66 15.80
C SER A 576 16.38 -10.37 16.14
N LEU A 577 16.32 -11.68 15.90
CA LEU A 577 15.17 -12.54 16.25
C LEU A 577 14.98 -12.72 17.77
N ASN A 578 15.59 -11.86 18.59
CA ASN A 578 15.59 -11.95 20.05
C ASN A 578 14.53 -11.05 20.67
#